data_AF-A0AAI8HPS4-F1
#
_entry.id   AF-A0AAI8HPS4-F1
#
_cell.length_a   1.000
_cell.length_b   1.000
_cell.length_c   1.000
_cell.angle_alpha   90.00
_cell.angle_beta   90.00
_cell.angle_gamma   90.00
#
_symmetry.space_group_name_H-M   'P 1'
#
loop_
_entity.id
_entity.type
_entity.pdbx_description
1 polymer ?
#
loop_
_entity_poly.entity_id
_entity_poly.type
_entity_poly.pdbx_seq_one_letter_code
_entity_poly.pdbx_strand_id
1 'polypeptide(L)'
;MTNSNQYIEAAKIAAEAASKNTELTLKVSIVAAIIALLGTGISAYISYRSSRRTTLIETISAQRIQWVNRLRDKFVEFNKLINEFSYSIYESVEKKYVTTFDYKTKFHDLRAVGNHISLLLNPNENYSEELSNEIKKMFDILLEQDAYKVELYQNCYSRIELIQQVILKAEWKRIKEETKKGRELTESEIEKIYNEKAISMNLK
;
A
#
# COMPACT_ATOMS: atom_id res chain seq x y z
N MET A 1 -80.55 46.50 5.05
CA MET A 1 -79.08 46.55 5.26
C MET A 1 -78.63 45.15 5.59
N THR A 2 -77.96 44.36 4.72
CA THR A 2 -77.31 43.11 5.24
C THR A 2 -76.35 42.33 4.33
N ASN A 3 -76.53 42.19 3.01
CA ASN A 3 -75.63 41.30 2.23
C ASN A 3 -74.30 41.96 1.80
N SER A 4 -74.32 43.22 1.36
CA SER A 4 -73.11 43.89 0.84
C SER A 4 -72.01 44.10 1.90
N ASN A 5 -72.39 44.38 3.15
CA ASN A 5 -71.41 44.51 4.25
C ASN A 5 -70.73 43.17 4.60
N GLN A 6 -71.47 42.05 4.55
CA GLN A 6 -70.88 40.71 4.78
C GLN A 6 -69.85 40.34 3.71
N TYR A 7 -70.10 40.67 2.44
CA TYR A 7 -69.13 40.42 1.37
C TYR A 7 -67.86 41.29 1.51
N ILE A 8 -68.01 42.55 1.91
CA ILE A 8 -66.88 43.46 2.15
C ILE A 8 -66.03 42.97 3.33
N GLU A 9 -66.67 42.51 4.40
CA GLU A 9 -65.99 42.01 5.60
C GLU A 9 -65.29 40.67 5.34
N ALA A 10 -65.93 39.76 4.60
CA ALA A 10 -65.31 38.50 4.15
C ALA A 10 -64.11 38.76 3.21
N ALA A 11 -64.23 39.71 2.28
CA ALA A 11 -63.12 40.10 1.40
C ALA A 11 -61.94 40.69 2.19
N LYS A 12 -62.22 41.48 3.24
CA LYS A 12 -61.19 42.05 4.12
C LYS A 12 -60.46 40.96 4.92
N ILE A 13 -61.20 39.99 5.49
CA ILE A 13 -60.62 38.85 6.21
C ILE A 13 -59.75 37.99 5.28
N ALA A 14 -60.22 37.73 4.05
CA ALA A 14 -59.47 36.99 3.05
C ALA A 14 -58.18 37.73 2.63
N ALA A 15 -58.25 39.05 2.47
CA ALA A 15 -57.08 39.87 2.14
C ALA A 15 -56.05 39.91 3.29
N GLU A 16 -56.49 40.04 4.54
CA GLU A 16 -55.61 39.99 5.71
C GLU A 16 -54.96 38.60 5.89
N ALA A 17 -55.72 37.52 5.68
CA ALA A 17 -55.20 36.15 5.71
C ALA A 17 -54.18 35.90 4.59
N ALA A 18 -54.46 36.38 3.36
CA ALA A 18 -53.53 36.29 2.24
C ALA A 18 -52.23 37.06 2.50
N SER A 19 -52.31 38.26 3.10
CA SER A 19 -51.15 39.07 3.47
C SER A 19 -50.28 38.36 4.52
N LYS A 20 -50.89 37.85 5.61
CA LYS A 20 -50.16 37.08 6.65
C LYS A 20 -49.52 35.81 6.10
N ASN A 21 -50.22 35.08 5.23
CA ASN A 21 -49.67 33.90 4.58
C ASN A 21 -48.49 34.25 3.68
N THR A 22 -48.56 35.37 2.94
CA THR A 22 -47.46 35.85 2.09
C THR A 22 -46.21 36.18 2.93
N GLU A 23 -46.39 36.86 4.07
CA GLU A 23 -45.29 37.16 5.00
C GLU A 23 -44.66 35.89 5.59
N LEU A 24 -45.50 34.91 5.98
CA LEU A 24 -45.03 33.62 6.47
C LEU A 24 -44.26 32.84 5.40
N THR A 25 -44.79 32.77 4.17
CA THR A 25 -44.13 32.12 3.04
C THR A 25 -42.77 32.76 2.74
N LEU A 26 -42.67 34.09 2.81
CA LEU A 26 -41.41 34.81 2.65
C LEU A 26 -40.39 34.41 3.73
N LYS A 27 -40.79 34.41 5.00
CA LYS A 27 -39.93 34.00 6.13
C LYS A 27 -39.44 32.56 5.98
N VAL A 28 -40.35 31.64 5.66
CA VAL A 28 -40.01 30.23 5.41
C VAL A 28 -39.03 30.09 4.25
N SER A 29 -39.26 30.81 3.15
CA SER A 29 -38.39 30.77 1.97
C SER A 29 -36.97 31.26 2.26
N ILE A 30 -36.84 32.34 3.05
CA ILE A 30 -35.52 32.87 3.47
C ILE A 30 -34.80 31.85 4.36
N VAL A 31 -35.48 31.28 5.35
CA VAL A 31 -34.89 30.26 6.22
C VAL A 31 -34.47 29.02 5.41
N ALA A 32 -35.32 28.57 4.48
CA ALA A 32 -35.01 27.45 3.60
C ALA A 32 -33.78 27.75 2.71
N ALA A 33 -33.67 28.96 2.17
CA ALA A 33 -32.51 29.38 1.37
C ALA A 33 -31.20 29.39 2.19
N ILE A 34 -31.25 29.87 3.44
CA ILE A 34 -30.09 29.86 4.34
C ILE A 34 -29.67 28.42 4.67
N ILE A 35 -30.63 27.55 5.00
CA ILE A 35 -30.34 26.13 5.27
C ILE A 35 -29.74 25.45 4.05
N ALA A 36 -30.27 25.71 2.86
CA ALA A 36 -29.74 25.17 1.61
C ALA A 36 -28.29 25.63 1.38
N LEU A 37 -28.00 26.92 1.55
CA LEU A 37 -26.65 27.48 1.41
C LEU A 37 -25.66 26.86 2.39
N LEU A 38 -26.05 26.71 3.66
CA LEU A 38 -25.21 26.06 4.68
C LEU A 38 -24.97 24.58 4.33
N GLY A 39 -26.03 23.87 3.90
CA GLY A 39 -25.93 22.48 3.46
C GLY A 39 -24.97 22.31 2.29
N THR A 40 -25.06 23.18 1.27
CA THR A 40 -24.14 23.17 0.12
C THR A 40 -22.71 23.51 0.56
N GLY A 41 -22.52 24.51 1.43
CA GLY A 41 -21.20 24.89 1.94
C GLY A 41 -20.50 23.77 2.70
N ILE A 42 -21.21 23.09 3.61
CA ILE A 42 -20.70 21.93 4.35
C ILE A 42 -20.37 20.79 3.38
N SER A 43 -21.25 20.50 2.43
CA SER A 43 -21.04 19.45 1.43
C SER A 43 -19.83 19.72 0.55
N ALA A 44 -19.63 20.98 0.12
CA ALA A 44 -18.47 21.40 -0.65
C ALA A 44 -17.17 21.26 0.17
N TYR A 45 -17.18 21.66 1.44
CA TYR A 45 -16.02 21.51 2.33
C TYR A 45 -15.63 20.03 2.55
N ILE A 46 -16.62 19.17 2.84
CA ILE A 46 -16.40 17.73 2.99
C ILE A 46 -15.85 17.13 1.69
N SER A 47 -16.44 17.49 0.54
CA SER A 47 -16.01 17.01 -0.79
C SER A 47 -14.58 17.44 -1.10
N TYR A 48 -14.23 18.70 -0.86
CA TYR A 48 -12.87 19.22 -1.06
C TYR A 48 -11.84 18.50 -0.20
N ARG A 49 -12.14 18.30 1.09
CA ARG A 49 -11.23 17.61 2.02
C ARG A 49 -11.06 16.12 1.66
N SER A 50 -12.15 15.47 1.26
CA SER A 50 -12.14 14.08 0.82
C SER A 50 -11.31 13.91 -0.45
N SER A 51 -11.58 14.73 -1.47
CA SER A 51 -10.88 14.70 -2.76
C SER A 51 -9.37 14.87 -2.62
N ARG A 52 -8.90 15.86 -1.85
CA ARG A 52 -7.45 16.04 -1.62
C ARG A 52 -6.79 14.83 -0.97
N ARG A 53 -7.44 14.22 0.03
CA ARG A 53 -6.90 13.04 0.71
C ARG A 53 -6.81 11.85 -0.24
N THR A 54 -7.84 11.62 -1.05
CA THR A 54 -7.84 10.58 -2.08
C THR A 54 -6.70 10.76 -3.07
N THR A 55 -6.50 11.97 -3.62
CA THR A 55 -5.40 12.23 -4.56
C THR A 55 -4.02 11.99 -3.96
N LEU A 56 -3.81 12.37 -2.69
CA LEU A 56 -2.55 12.09 -1.99
C LEU A 56 -2.29 10.59 -1.85
N ILE A 57 -3.30 9.84 -1.43
CA ILE A 57 -3.19 8.38 -1.27
C ILE A 57 -3.00 7.67 -2.61
N GLU A 58 -3.70 8.09 -3.66
CA GLU A 58 -3.49 7.58 -5.02
C GLU A 58 -2.05 7.81 -5.50
N THR A 59 -1.51 9.00 -5.24
CA THR A 59 -0.12 9.35 -5.60
C THR A 59 0.88 8.47 -4.83
N ILE A 60 0.71 8.34 -3.51
CA ILE A 60 1.57 7.50 -2.66
C ILE A 60 1.48 6.04 -3.09
N SER A 61 0.27 5.52 -3.32
CA SER A 61 0.05 4.16 -3.81
C SER A 61 0.73 3.91 -5.15
N ALA A 62 0.66 4.86 -6.09
CA ALA A 62 1.35 4.75 -7.37
C ALA A 62 2.88 4.68 -7.21
N GLN A 63 3.47 5.53 -6.36
CA GLN A 63 4.91 5.50 -6.06
C GLN A 63 5.32 4.19 -5.37
N ARG A 64 4.49 3.70 -4.42
CA ARG A 64 4.73 2.42 -3.73
C ARG A 64 4.67 1.25 -4.70
N ILE A 65 3.72 1.21 -5.64
CA ILE A 65 3.66 0.18 -6.69
C ILE A 65 4.95 0.17 -7.52
N GLN A 66 5.44 1.34 -7.94
CA GLN A 66 6.70 1.45 -8.69
C GLN A 66 7.90 0.96 -7.87
N TRP A 67 7.94 1.29 -6.57
CA TRP A 67 8.96 0.79 -5.65
C TRP A 67 8.88 -0.74 -5.47
N VAL A 68 7.70 -1.31 -5.22
CA VAL A 68 7.49 -2.78 -5.09
C VAL A 68 7.92 -3.52 -6.36
N ASN A 69 7.61 -2.97 -7.54
CA ASN A 69 8.03 -3.59 -8.81
C ASN A 69 9.55 -3.56 -8.97
N ARG A 70 10.21 -2.44 -8.67
CA ARG A 70 11.70 -2.36 -8.66
C ARG A 70 12.32 -3.37 -7.68
N LEU A 71 11.71 -3.53 -6.50
CA LEU A 71 12.15 -4.52 -5.52
C LEU A 71 11.98 -5.96 -6.05
N ARG A 72 10.83 -6.27 -6.66
CA ARG A 72 10.58 -7.58 -7.29
C ARG A 72 11.63 -7.88 -8.37
N ASP A 73 11.94 -6.91 -9.22
CA ASP A 73 12.93 -7.08 -10.29
C ASP A 73 14.30 -7.43 -9.71
N LYS A 74 14.69 -6.76 -8.61
CA LYS A 74 15.94 -7.05 -7.90
C LYS A 74 15.92 -8.41 -7.19
N PHE A 75 14.79 -8.84 -6.65
CA PHE A 75 14.65 -10.21 -6.14
C PHE A 75 14.84 -11.26 -7.22
N VAL A 76 14.25 -11.07 -8.41
CA VAL A 76 14.41 -11.99 -9.54
C VAL A 76 15.88 -12.05 -9.99
N GLU A 77 16.52 -10.90 -10.12
CA GLU A 77 17.94 -10.81 -10.48
C GLU A 77 18.85 -11.50 -9.46
N PHE A 78 18.60 -11.27 -8.17
CA PHE A 78 19.31 -11.91 -7.06
C PHE A 78 19.16 -13.43 -7.09
N ASN A 79 17.93 -13.92 -7.21
CA ASN A 79 17.64 -15.35 -7.23
C ASN A 79 18.29 -16.02 -8.45
N LYS A 80 18.27 -15.36 -9.62
CA LYS A 80 18.97 -15.84 -10.81
C LYS A 80 20.48 -15.98 -10.56
N LEU A 81 21.13 -14.92 -10.08
CA LEU A 81 22.58 -14.90 -9.85
C LEU A 81 23.00 -15.95 -8.82
N ILE A 82 22.24 -16.12 -7.74
CA ILE A 82 22.51 -17.14 -6.73
C ILE A 82 22.43 -18.55 -7.30
N ASN A 83 21.39 -18.84 -8.09
CA ASN A 83 21.26 -20.17 -8.70
C ASN A 83 22.38 -20.44 -9.71
N GLU A 84 22.74 -19.46 -10.56
CA GLU A 84 23.89 -19.57 -11.47
C GLU A 84 25.20 -19.86 -10.70
N PHE A 85 25.42 -19.14 -9.60
CA PHE A 85 26.61 -19.29 -8.76
C PHE A 85 26.65 -20.67 -8.09
N SER A 86 25.55 -21.06 -7.43
CA SER A 86 25.37 -22.33 -6.74
C SER A 86 25.54 -23.52 -7.68
N TYR A 87 24.95 -23.47 -8.86
CA TYR A 87 25.09 -24.52 -9.88
C TYR A 87 26.55 -24.68 -10.31
N SER A 88 27.25 -23.56 -10.53
CA SER A 88 28.66 -23.57 -10.91
C SER A 88 29.56 -24.17 -9.81
N ILE A 89 29.31 -23.84 -8.54
CA ILE A 89 30.00 -24.49 -7.40
C ILE A 89 29.73 -25.99 -7.43
N TYR A 90 28.47 -26.41 -7.54
CA TYR A 90 28.10 -27.82 -7.57
C TYR A 90 28.80 -28.59 -8.71
N GLU A 91 28.88 -28.02 -9.91
CA GLU A 91 29.62 -28.65 -11.03
C GLU A 91 31.12 -28.78 -10.76
N SER A 92 31.72 -27.78 -10.11
CA SER A 92 33.15 -27.79 -9.79
C SER A 92 33.50 -28.77 -8.66
N VAL A 93 32.69 -28.83 -7.60
CA VAL A 93 32.98 -29.60 -6.37
C VAL A 93 32.56 -31.06 -6.52
N GLU A 94 31.31 -31.31 -6.92
CA GLU A 94 30.74 -32.66 -6.95
C GLU A 94 31.07 -33.39 -8.26
N LYS A 95 30.94 -32.69 -9.39
CA LYS A 95 31.17 -33.31 -10.71
C LYS A 95 32.62 -33.19 -11.20
N LYS A 96 33.46 -32.42 -10.50
CA LYS A 96 34.87 -32.16 -10.84
C LYS A 96 35.05 -31.63 -12.27
N TYR A 97 34.07 -30.89 -12.78
CA TYR A 97 34.20 -30.25 -14.08
C TYR A 97 35.06 -28.98 -13.98
N VAL A 98 35.94 -28.78 -14.97
CA VAL A 98 36.63 -27.51 -15.14
C VAL A 98 35.61 -26.50 -15.64
N THR A 99 35.24 -25.56 -14.77
CA THR A 99 34.31 -24.50 -15.09
C THR A 99 35.03 -23.26 -15.64
N THR A 100 34.42 -22.62 -16.64
CA THR A 100 34.86 -21.30 -17.14
C THR A 100 34.12 -20.16 -16.45
N PHE A 101 33.36 -20.47 -15.39
CA PHE A 101 32.58 -19.51 -14.64
C PHE A 101 33.48 -18.49 -13.94
N ASP A 102 33.25 -17.20 -14.23
CA ASP A 102 33.94 -16.10 -13.58
C ASP A 102 33.33 -15.82 -12.20
N TYR A 103 33.74 -16.62 -11.21
CA TYR A 103 33.28 -16.50 -9.82
C TYR A 103 33.47 -15.09 -9.26
N LYS A 104 34.57 -14.42 -9.60
CA LYS A 104 34.89 -13.11 -9.04
C LYS A 104 33.87 -12.06 -9.52
N THR A 105 33.70 -11.93 -10.84
CA THR A 105 32.76 -10.95 -11.40
C THR A 105 31.33 -11.28 -10.99
N LYS A 106 30.93 -12.55 -11.06
CA LYS A 106 29.58 -12.97 -10.68
C LYS A 106 29.27 -12.74 -9.20
N PHE A 107 30.26 -12.90 -8.30
CA PHE A 107 30.08 -12.58 -6.89
C PHE A 107 29.95 -11.07 -6.67
N HIS A 108 30.70 -10.25 -7.40
CA HIS A 108 30.55 -8.79 -7.35
C HIS A 108 29.16 -8.34 -7.82
N ASP A 109 28.66 -8.90 -8.92
CA ASP A 109 27.31 -8.64 -9.42
C ASP A 109 26.26 -9.04 -8.38
N LEU A 110 26.39 -10.24 -7.81
CA LEU A 110 25.49 -10.73 -6.78
C LEU A 110 25.47 -9.83 -5.54
N ARG A 111 26.64 -9.41 -5.06
CA ARG A 111 26.76 -8.48 -3.93
C ARG A 111 26.16 -7.10 -4.27
N ALA A 112 26.35 -6.61 -5.49
CA ALA A 112 25.75 -5.35 -5.92
C ALA A 112 24.22 -5.41 -5.90
N VAL A 113 23.63 -6.53 -6.36
CA VAL A 113 22.17 -6.73 -6.31
C VAL A 113 21.68 -6.86 -4.87
N GLY A 114 22.38 -7.61 -4.02
CA GLY A 114 22.05 -7.71 -2.59
C GLY A 114 22.06 -6.35 -1.88
N ASN A 115 23.06 -5.52 -2.16
CA ASN A 115 23.12 -4.14 -1.64
C ASN A 115 21.94 -3.29 -2.15
N HIS A 116 21.56 -3.43 -3.43
CA HIS A 116 20.41 -2.72 -3.99
C HIS A 116 19.11 -3.14 -3.30
N ILE A 117 18.93 -4.43 -3.03
CA ILE A 117 17.80 -4.92 -2.23
C ILE A 117 17.78 -4.24 -0.86
N SER A 118 18.90 -4.23 -0.14
CA SER A 118 18.98 -3.58 1.18
C SER A 118 18.67 -2.07 1.14
N LEU A 119 19.02 -1.37 0.06
CA LEU A 119 18.69 0.05 -0.12
C LEU A 119 17.19 0.29 -0.42
N LEU A 120 16.52 -0.68 -1.03
CA LEU A 120 15.09 -0.60 -1.31
C LEU A 120 14.25 -0.97 -0.08
N LEU A 121 14.75 -1.85 0.79
CA LEU A 121 14.05 -2.29 1.99
C LEU A 121 14.10 -1.23 3.11
N ASN A 122 13.11 -1.26 3.99
CA ASN A 122 13.10 -0.46 5.21
C ASN A 122 13.72 -1.27 6.36
N PRO A 123 14.89 -0.90 6.90
CA PRO A 123 15.58 -1.70 7.92
C PRO A 123 14.83 -1.80 9.25
N ASN A 124 13.85 -0.92 9.51
CA ASN A 124 13.05 -0.94 10.74
C ASN A 124 11.86 -1.92 10.67
N GLU A 125 11.65 -2.61 9.55
CA GLU A 125 10.61 -3.61 9.39
C GLU A 125 11.19 -5.02 9.61
N ASN A 126 10.58 -5.81 10.51
CA ASN A 126 11.13 -7.10 10.96
C ASN A 126 11.51 -8.05 9.79
N TYR A 127 10.66 -8.16 8.77
CA TYR A 127 10.91 -9.06 7.63
C TYR A 127 11.97 -8.53 6.66
N SER A 128 12.18 -7.21 6.63
CA SER A 128 13.27 -6.57 5.87
C SER A 128 14.63 -6.84 6.52
N GLU A 129 14.68 -6.77 7.85
CA GLU A 129 15.86 -7.16 8.62
C GLU A 129 16.14 -8.67 8.45
N GLU A 130 15.11 -9.51 8.60
CA GLU A 130 15.22 -10.97 8.44
C GLU A 130 15.76 -11.35 7.06
N LEU A 131 15.21 -10.75 5.98
CA LEU A 131 15.72 -10.97 4.63
C LEU A 131 17.18 -10.55 4.50
N SER A 132 17.55 -9.39 5.05
CA SER A 132 18.92 -8.89 4.98
C SER A 132 19.91 -9.82 5.68
N ASN A 133 19.50 -10.44 6.78
CA ASN A 133 20.32 -11.42 7.49
C ASN A 133 20.47 -12.73 6.71
N GLU A 134 19.40 -13.23 6.08
CA GLU A 134 19.49 -14.42 5.21
C GLU A 134 20.32 -14.16 3.96
N ILE A 135 20.26 -12.97 3.37
CA ILE A 135 21.12 -12.58 2.24
C ILE A 135 22.60 -12.62 2.65
N LYS A 136 22.95 -12.11 3.84
CA LYS A 136 24.33 -12.19 4.36
C LYS A 136 24.77 -13.64 4.54
N LYS A 137 23.92 -14.47 5.16
CA LYS A 137 24.17 -15.89 5.35
C LYS A 137 24.38 -16.63 4.03
N MET A 138 23.61 -16.29 2.99
CA MET A 138 23.81 -16.84 1.65
C MET A 138 25.19 -16.48 1.08
N PHE A 139 25.66 -15.24 1.28
CA PHE A 139 27.02 -14.88 0.87
C PHE A 139 28.09 -15.71 1.58
N ASP A 140 27.92 -15.95 2.88
CA ASP A 140 28.86 -16.79 3.64
C ASP A 140 28.87 -18.23 3.11
N ILE A 141 27.69 -18.81 2.84
CA ILE A 141 27.56 -20.16 2.25
C ILE A 141 28.25 -20.26 0.88
N LEU A 142 28.13 -19.23 0.03
CA LEU A 142 28.71 -19.25 -1.32
C LEU A 142 30.23 -18.99 -1.33
N LEU A 143 30.76 -18.32 -0.32
CA LEU A 143 32.21 -18.06 -0.18
C LEU A 143 32.97 -19.27 0.41
N GLU A 144 32.31 -20.11 1.20
CA GLU A 144 32.89 -21.34 1.75
C GLU A 144 32.90 -22.50 0.73
N GLN A 145 33.58 -22.32 -0.42
CA GLN A 145 33.54 -23.27 -1.54
C GLN A 145 33.99 -24.68 -1.17
N ASP A 146 35.05 -24.83 -0.36
CA ASP A 146 35.59 -26.13 0.06
C ASP A 146 34.68 -26.88 1.05
N ALA A 147 33.72 -26.19 1.66
CA ALA A 147 32.76 -26.73 2.62
C ALA A 147 31.31 -26.57 2.14
N TYR A 148 31.10 -26.35 0.83
CA TYR A 148 29.79 -26.10 0.28
C TYR A 148 28.85 -27.28 0.51
N LYS A 149 27.74 -27.02 1.21
CA LYS A 149 26.69 -28.00 1.48
C LYS A 149 25.42 -27.60 0.76
N VAL A 150 25.01 -28.43 -0.21
CA VAL A 150 23.78 -28.24 -1.00
C VAL A 150 22.56 -28.04 -0.10
N GLU A 151 22.46 -28.79 1.00
CA GLU A 151 21.35 -28.67 1.96
C GLU A 151 21.31 -27.29 2.64
N LEU A 152 22.45 -26.75 3.07
CA LEU A 152 22.51 -25.42 3.69
C LEU A 152 22.10 -24.33 2.70
N TYR A 153 22.58 -24.43 1.46
CA TYR A 153 22.18 -23.57 0.37
C TYR A 153 20.66 -23.63 0.14
N GLN A 154 20.09 -24.83 -0.05
CA GLN A 154 18.67 -25.02 -0.34
C GLN A 154 17.80 -24.45 0.78
N ASN A 155 18.14 -24.72 2.04
CA ASN A 155 17.41 -24.20 3.19
C ASN A 155 17.45 -22.66 3.26
N CYS A 156 18.63 -22.06 3.04
CA CYS A 156 18.76 -20.60 3.03
C CYS A 156 18.04 -19.97 1.84
N TYR A 157 18.18 -20.55 0.64
CA TYR A 157 17.52 -20.09 -0.57
C TYR A 157 15.99 -20.13 -0.45
N SER A 158 15.43 -21.26 0.01
CA SER A 158 13.98 -21.39 0.23
C SER A 158 13.46 -20.39 1.28
N ARG A 159 14.25 -20.12 2.33
CA ARG A 159 13.90 -19.11 3.34
C ARG A 159 13.90 -17.69 2.76
N ILE A 160 14.93 -17.33 1.99
CA ILE A 160 15.00 -16.06 1.27
C ILE A 160 13.78 -15.89 0.36
N GLU A 161 13.49 -16.88 -0.47
CA GLU A 161 12.34 -16.86 -1.39
C GLU A 161 11.03 -16.65 -0.63
N LEU A 162 10.85 -17.35 0.49
CA LEU A 162 9.66 -17.24 1.32
C LEU A 162 9.49 -15.83 1.89
N ILE A 163 10.55 -15.24 2.44
CA ILE A 163 10.52 -13.87 2.98
C ILE A 163 10.27 -12.85 1.87
N GLN A 164 10.92 -12.99 0.70
CA GLN A 164 10.66 -12.14 -0.47
C GLN A 164 9.17 -12.16 -0.86
N GLN A 165 8.56 -13.35 -0.91
CA GLN A 165 7.13 -13.47 -1.22
C GLN A 165 6.23 -12.86 -0.14
N VAL A 166 6.59 -13.00 1.15
CA VAL A 166 5.88 -12.35 2.27
C VAL A 166 5.89 -10.84 2.09
N ILE A 167 7.07 -10.23 1.86
CA ILE A 167 7.22 -8.79 1.65
C ILE A 167 6.36 -8.31 0.48
N LEU A 168 6.48 -8.95 -0.70
CA LEU A 168 5.72 -8.53 -1.88
C LEU A 168 4.20 -8.62 -1.68
N LYS A 169 3.72 -9.70 -1.03
CA LYS A 169 2.28 -9.90 -0.79
C LYS A 169 1.75 -9.00 0.34
N ALA A 170 2.57 -8.70 1.34
CA ALA A 170 2.25 -7.78 2.42
C ALA A 170 2.12 -6.35 1.89
N GLU A 171 3.09 -5.88 1.10
CA GLU A 171 3.03 -4.55 0.48
C GLU A 171 1.84 -4.40 -0.48
N TRP A 172 1.52 -5.44 -1.26
CA TRP A 172 0.30 -5.42 -2.08
C TRP A 172 -0.98 -5.33 -1.23
N LYS A 173 -1.02 -6.00 -0.07
CA LYS A 173 -2.15 -5.88 0.86
C LYS A 173 -2.19 -4.48 1.49
N ARG A 174 -1.06 -3.93 1.90
CA ARG A 174 -0.93 -2.57 2.43
C ARG A 174 -1.49 -1.53 1.47
N ILE A 175 -1.07 -1.54 0.19
CA ILE A 175 -1.57 -0.62 -0.85
C ILE A 175 -3.09 -0.66 -0.94
N LYS A 176 -3.69 -1.86 -0.95
CA LYS A 176 -5.15 -2.03 -1.03
C LYS A 176 -5.87 -1.46 0.19
N GLU A 177 -5.34 -1.72 1.38
CA GLU A 177 -5.93 -1.23 2.63
C GLU A 177 -5.78 0.29 2.78
N GLU A 178 -4.63 0.87 2.42
CA GLU A 178 -4.39 2.33 2.42
C GLU A 178 -5.36 3.02 1.45
N THR A 179 -5.49 2.48 0.23
CA THR A 179 -6.41 3.00 -0.79
C THR A 179 -7.87 2.92 -0.33
N LYS A 180 -8.28 1.79 0.26
CA LYS A 180 -9.64 1.60 0.80
C LYS A 180 -9.94 2.55 1.96
N LYS A 181 -8.98 2.80 2.84
CA LYS A 181 -9.14 3.67 4.01
C LYS A 181 -8.97 5.15 3.71
N GLY A 182 -8.36 5.51 2.57
CA GLY A 182 -8.04 6.90 2.23
C GLY A 182 -7.03 7.54 3.18
N ARG A 183 -6.18 6.72 3.81
CA ARG A 183 -5.06 7.16 4.68
C ARG A 183 -3.95 6.12 4.69
N GLU A 184 -2.74 6.53 5.05
CA GLU A 184 -1.64 5.61 5.36
C GLU A 184 -1.97 4.77 6.60
N LEU A 185 -1.49 3.53 6.63
CA LEU A 185 -1.61 2.63 7.77
C LEU A 185 -0.63 3.01 8.87
N THR A 186 -0.99 2.73 10.12
CA THR A 186 -0.05 2.83 11.25
C THR A 186 0.96 1.68 11.22
N GLU A 187 2.09 1.83 11.92
CA GLU A 187 3.11 0.79 12.04
C GLU A 187 2.53 -0.54 12.54
N SER A 188 1.65 -0.50 13.54
CA SER A 188 0.96 -1.70 14.05
C SER A 188 0.04 -2.35 13.01
N GLU A 189 -0.66 -1.55 12.19
CA GLU A 189 -1.48 -2.08 11.09
C GLU A 189 -0.61 -2.75 10.01
N ILE A 190 0.56 -2.18 9.72
CA ILE A 190 1.54 -2.73 8.77
C ILE A 190 2.11 -4.03 9.31
N GLU A 191 2.62 -4.04 10.54
CA GLU A 191 3.18 -5.22 11.19
C GLU A 191 2.18 -6.38 11.20
N LYS A 192 0.91 -6.11 11.51
CA LYS A 192 -0.17 -7.10 11.45
C LYS A 192 -0.31 -7.71 10.06
N ILE A 193 -0.30 -6.89 9.00
CA ILE A 193 -0.39 -7.37 7.61
C ILE A 193 0.75 -8.32 7.28
N TYR A 194 1.98 -7.96 7.68
CA TYR A 194 3.16 -8.77 7.44
C TYR A 194 3.11 -10.10 8.20
N ASN A 195 2.76 -10.07 9.50
CA ASN A 195 2.62 -11.28 10.32
C ASN A 195 1.53 -12.22 9.81
N GLU A 196 0.37 -11.69 9.41
CA GLU A 196 -0.69 -12.50 8.77
C GLU A 196 -0.19 -13.17 7.49
N LYS A 197 0.65 -12.49 6.70
CA LYS A 197 1.21 -13.06 5.47
C LYS A 197 2.25 -14.13 5.75
N ALA A 198 3.14 -13.90 6.71
CA ALA A 198 4.13 -14.88 7.13
C ALA A 198 3.48 -16.19 7.60
N ILE A 199 2.45 -16.11 8.45
CA ILE A 199 1.70 -17.28 8.94
C ILE A 199 1.02 -18.00 7.77
N SER A 200 0.36 -17.26 6.88
CA SER A 200 -0.32 -17.87 5.72
C SER A 200 0.61 -18.61 4.74
N MET A 201 1.91 -18.38 4.87
CA MET A 201 2.96 -18.94 4.02
C MET A 201 3.84 -19.94 4.78
N ASN A 202 3.50 -20.28 6.01
CA ASN A 202 4.26 -21.19 6.87
C ASN A 202 5.72 -20.73 7.10
N LEU A 203 5.97 -19.42 7.09
CA LEU A 203 7.25 -18.86 7.54
C LEU A 203 7.35 -18.87 9.07
N LYS A 204 6.19 -18.82 9.74
CA LYS A 204 5.99 -18.92 11.20
C LYS A 204 4.83 -19.86 11.49
#